data_AF-A0A090E3V4-F1
#
_entry.id   AF-A0A090E3V4-F1
#
_cell.length_a   1.000
_cell.length_b   1.000
_cell.length_c   1.000
_cell.angle_alpha   90.00
_cell.angle_beta   90.00
_cell.angle_gamma   90.00
#
_symmetry.space_group_name_H-M   'P 1'
#
loop_
_entity.id
_entity.type
_entity.pdbx_description
1 polymer ?
#
loop_
_entity_poly.entity_id
_entity_poly.type
_entity_poly.pdbx_seq_one_letter_code
_entity_poly.pdbx_strand_id
1 'polypeptide(L)'
;MADAFNRNDPEYQTDEKWFALVEEEDRVLVGAVPPATGPGTTPPDLPSGFMDDGDHPTLQPPQQPTMTIEPETVPPAPTRQKLYELSRIYKHPLLKVEFNIEAFVCGQLDPDLPRRAPWVIKLEDPGTRTFLFLFNSAHSVFRSVTMTPIDGLLAELALKMFDFLRDTSPDSANFASILADLRAEYATDTKLDSKAIISAADAALRDIALSIVDLTGTEAPRRLFDTLSADVQDTIRRKVASRGVTNIQSVVNAGEFLAYADASHIKLFVHDHPNLFFDGRFWAQPYAGIDFGNEKVNEEARAKVTERYDAYLADAVWLSTQSPRDLDRCDREELIRATLSVGLLSPDGNR
;
A
#
# COMPACT_ATOMS: atom_id res chain seq x y z
N MET A 1 -34.07 34.71 -5.28
CA MET A 1 -34.74 33.92 -4.23
C MET A 1 -34.12 34.18 -2.85
N ALA A 2 -32.79 34.15 -2.72
CA ALA A 2 -32.09 34.55 -1.48
C ALA A 2 -32.44 35.97 -0.97
N ASP A 3 -32.61 36.94 -1.87
CA ASP A 3 -33.01 38.31 -1.48
C ASP A 3 -34.47 38.42 -0.99
N ALA A 4 -35.34 37.45 -1.29
CA ALA A 4 -36.72 37.42 -0.80
C ALA A 4 -36.81 36.72 0.56
N PHE A 5 -35.99 35.67 0.76
CA PHE A 5 -35.78 35.04 2.06
C PHE A 5 -35.23 36.03 3.10
N ASN A 6 -34.21 36.80 2.74
CA ASN A 6 -33.63 37.83 3.62
C ASN A 6 -34.59 39.00 3.93
N ARG A 7 -35.71 39.12 3.20
CA ARG A 7 -36.76 40.13 3.43
C ARG A 7 -37.95 39.59 4.24
N ASN A 8 -37.84 38.39 4.83
CA ASN A 8 -38.89 37.76 5.64
C ASN A 8 -40.23 37.59 4.90
N ASP A 9 -40.18 37.35 3.59
CA ASP A 9 -41.39 37.03 2.83
C ASP A 9 -41.92 35.65 3.27
N PRO A 10 -43.17 35.57 3.79
CA PRO A 10 -43.71 34.33 4.37
C PRO A 10 -43.78 33.18 3.36
N GLU A 11 -43.86 33.45 2.06
CA GLU A 11 -43.88 32.40 1.03
C GLU A 11 -42.51 31.78 0.72
N TYR A 12 -41.41 32.35 1.23
CA TYR A 12 -40.05 31.86 1.00
C TYR A 12 -39.36 31.37 2.28
N GLN A 13 -40.08 31.42 3.41
CA GLN A 13 -39.63 30.93 4.71
C GLN A 13 -39.81 29.41 4.87
N THR A 14 -40.65 28.78 4.05
CA THR A 14 -40.82 27.32 4.00
C THR A 14 -39.98 26.72 2.87
N ASP A 15 -39.46 25.51 3.12
CA ASP A 15 -38.57 24.79 2.19
C ASP A 15 -39.25 24.36 0.87
N GLU A 16 -40.57 24.51 0.79
CA GLU A 16 -41.41 24.05 -0.33
C GLU A 16 -41.04 24.73 -1.66
N LYS A 17 -40.73 26.04 -1.64
CA LYS A 17 -40.32 26.76 -2.86
C LYS A 17 -38.89 26.48 -3.27
N TRP A 18 -38.01 26.14 -2.32
CA TRP A 18 -36.63 25.75 -2.60
C TRP A 18 -36.60 24.36 -3.21
N PHE A 19 -37.38 23.44 -2.65
CA PHE A 19 -37.52 22.08 -3.17
C PHE A 19 -38.12 22.04 -4.59
N ALA A 20 -39.16 22.84 -4.86
CA ALA A 20 -39.77 22.93 -6.18
C ALA A 20 -38.79 23.41 -7.28
N LEU A 21 -37.82 24.26 -6.91
CA LEU A 21 -36.83 24.80 -7.85
C LEU A 21 -35.71 23.81 -8.14
N VAL A 22 -35.32 23.02 -7.13
CA VAL A 22 -34.41 21.88 -7.31
C VAL A 22 -35.06 20.83 -8.20
N GLU A 23 -36.35 20.52 -7.99
CA GLU A 23 -37.07 19.58 -8.87
C GLU A 23 -37.22 20.09 -10.31
N GLU A 24 -37.30 21.41 -10.52
CA GLU A 24 -37.37 22.01 -11.85
C GLU A 24 -36.00 21.96 -12.54
N GLU A 25 -34.91 22.24 -11.83
CA GLU A 25 -33.54 22.16 -12.36
C GLU A 25 -33.13 20.71 -12.65
N ASP A 26 -33.46 19.77 -11.76
CA ASP A 26 -33.16 18.34 -11.94
C ASP A 26 -33.96 17.75 -13.12
N ARG A 27 -35.20 18.23 -13.34
CA ARG A 27 -36.03 17.86 -14.50
C ARG A 27 -35.51 18.43 -15.82
N VAL A 28 -34.88 19.60 -15.79
CA VAL A 28 -34.17 20.19 -16.94
C VAL A 28 -32.87 19.41 -17.23
N LEU A 29 -32.16 18.95 -16.19
CA LEU A 29 -30.95 18.13 -16.32
C LEU A 29 -31.24 16.76 -16.94
N VAL A 30 -32.43 16.20 -16.69
CA VAL A 30 -32.89 14.89 -17.19
C VAL A 30 -33.57 14.97 -18.58
N GLY A 31 -33.67 16.17 -19.18
CA GLY A 31 -34.10 16.34 -20.57
C GLY A 31 -35.60 16.08 -20.85
N ALA A 32 -36.47 16.25 -19.87
CA ALA A 32 -37.92 16.12 -20.06
C ALA A 32 -38.53 17.43 -20.62
N VAL A 33 -39.22 17.34 -21.76
CA VAL A 33 -40.00 18.45 -22.35
C VAL A 33 -41.21 18.78 -21.45
N PRO A 34 -41.53 20.06 -21.19
CA PRO A 34 -42.53 20.43 -20.18
C PRO A 34 -43.97 20.16 -20.64
N PRO A 35 -44.88 19.69 -19.76
CA PRO A 35 -46.30 19.89 -19.96
C PRO A 35 -46.69 21.31 -19.54
N ALA A 36 -47.59 21.89 -20.33
CA ALA A 36 -48.12 23.23 -20.16
C ALA A 36 -48.80 23.45 -18.79
N THR A 37 -48.62 24.66 -18.28
CA THR A 37 -49.28 25.33 -17.16
C THR A 37 -50.82 25.16 -17.16
N GLY A 38 -51.44 24.96 -15.97
CA GLY A 38 -52.90 24.76 -15.79
C GLY A 38 -53.76 26.03 -15.91
N PRO A 39 -54.93 26.19 -15.26
CA PRO A 39 -55.90 25.22 -14.71
C PRO A 39 -57.30 25.32 -15.40
N GLY A 40 -58.06 24.21 -15.39
CA GLY A 40 -59.52 24.21 -15.58
C GLY A 40 -60.04 24.31 -17.03
N THR A 41 -60.53 23.19 -17.56
CA THR A 41 -61.71 23.13 -18.45
C THR A 41 -62.13 21.67 -18.61
N THR A 42 -63.42 21.41 -18.41
CA THR A 42 -64.13 20.15 -18.61
C THR A 42 -63.99 19.62 -20.05
N PRO A 43 -64.12 18.29 -20.27
CA PRO A 43 -63.91 17.68 -21.58
C PRO A 43 -65.15 17.87 -22.49
N PRO A 44 -65.00 18.07 -23.80
CA PRO A 44 -66.11 17.87 -24.73
C PRO A 44 -65.98 16.54 -25.49
N ASP A 45 -67.01 15.72 -25.26
CA ASP A 45 -67.71 14.83 -26.19
C ASP A 45 -67.04 14.39 -27.50
N LEU A 46 -66.84 13.07 -27.59
CA LEU A 46 -66.80 12.34 -28.85
C LEU A 46 -68.22 12.30 -29.47
N PRO A 47 -68.42 12.70 -30.74
CA PRO A 47 -69.67 12.38 -31.43
C PRO A 47 -69.69 10.89 -31.79
N SER A 48 -70.69 10.21 -31.23
CA SER A 48 -71.02 8.81 -31.50
C SER A 48 -71.88 8.72 -32.76
N GLY A 49 -71.45 7.93 -33.75
CA GLY A 49 -72.31 7.51 -34.86
C GLY A 49 -71.73 7.72 -36.25
N PHE A 50 -70.82 6.85 -36.67
CA PHE A 50 -70.75 6.44 -38.08
C PHE A 50 -70.30 4.97 -38.13
N MET A 51 -71.24 4.09 -37.81
CA MET A 51 -71.13 2.65 -38.08
C MET A 51 -70.85 2.44 -39.58
N ASP A 52 -70.02 1.46 -39.95
CA ASP A 52 -70.51 0.23 -40.58
C ASP A 52 -69.38 -0.80 -40.77
N ASP A 53 -69.75 -2.07 -40.68
CA ASP A 53 -68.95 -3.26 -40.94
C ASP A 53 -68.62 -3.41 -42.44
N GLY A 54 -67.45 -3.99 -42.75
CA GLY A 54 -67.26 -4.72 -44.02
C GLY A 54 -66.07 -4.32 -44.92
N ASP A 55 -65.13 -5.26 -45.00
CA ASP A 55 -64.25 -5.63 -46.14
C ASP A 55 -63.12 -4.70 -46.68
N HIS A 56 -61.97 -5.36 -46.90
CA HIS A 56 -60.65 -4.95 -47.40
C HIS A 56 -60.67 -4.17 -48.76
N PRO A 57 -59.63 -3.39 -49.20
CA PRO A 57 -58.21 -3.79 -49.21
C PRO A 57 -57.08 -2.73 -49.10
N THR A 58 -55.90 -3.29 -48.82
CA THR A 58 -54.49 -2.91 -48.92
C THR A 58 -54.08 -1.63 -49.68
N LEU A 59 -53.37 -0.72 -48.99
CA LEU A 59 -52.33 0.17 -49.55
C LEU A 59 -51.25 0.45 -48.47
N GLN A 60 -49.99 0.02 -48.69
CA GLN A 60 -48.79 0.51 -47.97
C GLN A 60 -48.48 1.94 -48.46
N PRO A 61 -48.04 2.90 -47.60
CA PRO A 61 -46.60 3.07 -47.24
C PRO A 61 -46.40 3.84 -45.88
N PRO A 62 -45.21 4.35 -45.47
CA PRO A 62 -43.80 4.07 -45.82
C PRO A 62 -42.95 3.59 -44.61
N GLN A 63 -41.79 2.99 -44.91
CA GLN A 63 -40.76 2.61 -43.93
C GLN A 63 -40.18 3.83 -43.21
N GLN A 64 -40.27 3.85 -41.87
CA GLN A 64 -39.46 4.73 -41.03
C GLN A 64 -38.02 4.20 -40.94
N PRO A 65 -36.99 5.07 -41.01
CA PRO A 65 -35.62 4.66 -40.79
C PRO A 65 -35.46 4.17 -39.35
N THR A 66 -35.07 2.92 -39.18
CA THR A 66 -34.61 2.40 -37.89
C THR A 66 -33.28 3.10 -37.59
N MET A 67 -33.32 4.16 -36.78
CA MET A 67 -32.12 4.61 -36.10
C MET A 67 -31.75 3.55 -35.08
N THR A 68 -30.81 2.70 -35.45
CA THR A 68 -30.05 1.89 -34.50
C THR A 68 -29.32 2.86 -33.59
N ILE A 69 -29.83 3.06 -32.37
CA ILE A 69 -29.07 3.67 -31.29
C ILE A 69 -28.01 2.62 -30.96
N GLU A 70 -26.80 2.84 -31.49
CA GLU A 70 -25.62 2.13 -31.05
C GLU A 70 -25.47 2.38 -29.54
N PRO A 71 -25.47 1.35 -28.69
CA PRO A 71 -25.33 1.55 -27.26
C PRO A 71 -23.99 2.25 -27.02
N GLU A 72 -24.06 3.44 -26.44
CA GLU A 72 -22.90 4.20 -26.01
C GLU A 72 -22.08 3.27 -25.10
N THR A 73 -20.93 2.82 -25.60
CA THR A 73 -20.05 1.93 -24.86
C THR A 73 -19.55 2.72 -23.66
N VAL A 74 -20.18 2.50 -22.50
CA VAL A 74 -19.66 3.01 -21.22
C VAL A 74 -18.21 2.54 -21.13
N PRO A 75 -17.22 3.45 -21.08
CA PRO A 75 -15.84 3.05 -21.01
C PRO A 75 -15.67 2.14 -19.78
N PRO A 76 -14.91 1.04 -19.90
CA PRO A 76 -14.70 0.13 -18.78
C PRO A 76 -14.19 0.93 -17.59
N ALA A 77 -14.80 0.72 -16.42
CA ALA A 77 -14.41 1.41 -15.19
C ALA A 77 -12.90 1.25 -15.00
N PRO A 78 -12.17 2.36 -14.70
CA PRO A 78 -10.73 2.31 -14.60
C PRO A 78 -10.32 1.29 -13.53
N THR A 79 -9.40 0.39 -13.88
CA THR A 79 -8.93 -0.66 -12.97
C THR A 79 -8.15 -0.03 -11.84
N ARG A 80 -8.77 0.04 -10.65
CA ARG A 80 -8.17 0.58 -9.42
C ARG A 80 -8.01 -0.52 -8.39
N GLN A 81 -6.81 -0.67 -7.85
CA GLN A 81 -6.54 -1.61 -6.76
C GLN A 81 -6.49 -0.84 -5.45
N LYS A 82 -7.43 -1.11 -4.53
CA LYS A 82 -7.44 -0.49 -3.20
C LYS A 82 -6.21 -0.93 -2.41
N LEU A 83 -5.52 0.03 -1.80
CA LEU A 83 -4.37 -0.20 -0.94
C LEU A 83 -4.78 0.07 0.52
N TYR A 84 -5.07 -1.01 1.24
CA TYR A 84 -5.58 -0.92 2.62
C TYR A 84 -4.58 -0.29 3.59
N GLU A 85 -3.28 -0.49 3.35
CA GLU A 85 -2.22 0.09 4.17
C GLU A 85 -2.26 1.62 4.18
N LEU A 86 -2.66 2.26 3.08
CA LEU A 86 -2.80 3.72 3.01
C LEU A 86 -4.24 4.20 3.19
N SER A 87 -5.21 3.27 3.27
CA SER A 87 -6.62 3.60 3.44
C SER A 87 -6.97 3.65 4.92
N ARG A 88 -6.95 4.86 5.51
CA ARG A 88 -7.21 5.08 6.93
C ARG A 88 -7.58 6.54 7.20
N ILE A 89 -7.94 6.82 8.45
CA ILE A 89 -8.10 8.19 8.92
C ILE A 89 -6.73 8.73 9.33
N TYR A 90 -6.30 9.81 8.70
CA TYR A 90 -5.08 10.55 9.04
C TYR A 90 -5.45 11.76 9.89
N LYS A 91 -4.84 11.89 11.07
CA LYS A 91 -5.09 12.95 12.03
C LYS A 91 -3.80 13.68 12.33
N HIS A 92 -3.84 15.01 12.34
CA HIS A 92 -2.72 15.78 12.85
C HIS A 92 -2.64 15.61 14.38
N PRO A 93 -1.45 15.31 14.95
CA PRO A 93 -1.31 15.04 16.38
C PRO A 93 -1.78 16.21 17.27
N LEU A 94 -1.51 17.45 16.85
CA LEU A 94 -1.81 18.65 17.63
C LEU A 94 -3.01 19.48 17.15
N LEU A 95 -3.27 19.54 15.84
CA LEU A 95 -4.15 20.55 15.23
C LEU A 95 -5.62 20.10 15.12
N LYS A 96 -5.96 18.88 15.59
CA LYS A 96 -7.30 18.28 15.52
C LYS A 96 -7.93 18.27 14.11
N VAL A 97 -7.10 18.37 13.07
CA VAL A 97 -7.53 18.23 11.67
C VAL A 97 -7.39 16.76 11.27
N GLU A 98 -8.42 16.20 10.62
CA GLU A 98 -8.42 14.82 10.16
C GLU A 98 -8.97 14.66 8.73
N PHE A 99 -8.47 13.65 8.03
CA PHE A 99 -8.86 13.28 6.68
C PHE A 99 -9.15 11.78 6.62
N ASN A 100 -10.31 11.39 6.11
CA ASN A 100 -10.62 9.99 5.81
C ASN A 100 -10.12 9.66 4.41
N ILE A 101 -9.10 8.82 4.29
CA ILE A 101 -8.44 8.51 3.02
C ILE A 101 -8.76 7.08 2.58
N GLU A 102 -9.15 6.94 1.31
CA GLU A 102 -9.10 5.68 0.59
C GLU A 102 -8.05 5.75 -0.52
N ALA A 103 -7.05 4.87 -0.47
CA ALA A 103 -5.95 4.87 -1.40
C ALA A 103 -6.11 3.81 -2.48
N PHE A 104 -5.78 4.17 -3.72
CA PHE A 104 -5.84 3.26 -4.86
C PHE A 104 -4.60 3.38 -5.74
N VAL A 105 -4.03 2.23 -6.08
CA VAL A 105 -3.08 2.11 -7.18
C VAL A 105 -3.87 2.14 -8.48
N CYS A 106 -3.47 3.02 -9.40
CA CYS A 106 -4.12 3.20 -10.70
C CYS A 106 -3.10 3.11 -11.84
N GLY A 107 -3.59 2.81 -13.04
CA GLY A 107 -2.76 2.84 -14.24
C GLY A 107 -2.43 4.27 -14.67
N GLN A 108 -1.39 4.44 -15.48
CA GLN A 108 -0.96 5.76 -15.99
C GLN A 108 -2.05 6.50 -16.81
N LEU A 109 -3.05 5.78 -17.29
CA LEU A 109 -4.16 6.29 -18.10
C LEU A 109 -5.46 6.46 -17.29
N ASP A 110 -5.41 6.40 -15.96
CA ASP A 110 -6.60 6.66 -15.14
C ASP A 110 -7.12 8.09 -15.43
N PRO A 111 -8.42 8.25 -15.74
CA PRO A 111 -8.98 9.54 -16.12
C PRO A 111 -8.94 10.57 -14.99
N ASP A 112 -8.94 10.12 -13.72
CA ASP A 112 -8.91 11.02 -12.56
C ASP A 112 -7.48 11.40 -12.16
N LEU A 113 -6.45 10.75 -12.72
CA LEU A 113 -5.05 11.11 -12.47
C LEU A 113 -4.59 12.17 -13.49
N PRO A 114 -4.16 13.36 -13.05
CA PRO A 114 -3.70 14.39 -13.98
C PRO A 114 -2.54 13.90 -14.86
N ARG A 115 -2.53 14.32 -16.13
CA ARG A 115 -1.49 13.90 -17.08
C ARG A 115 -0.10 14.25 -16.53
N ARG A 116 0.76 13.23 -16.40
CA ARG A 116 2.13 13.30 -15.86
C ARG A 116 2.23 13.52 -14.34
N ALA A 117 1.12 13.59 -13.62
CA ALA A 117 1.17 13.60 -12.16
C ALA A 117 1.36 12.17 -11.63
N PRO A 118 2.25 11.98 -10.64
CA PRO A 118 2.43 10.68 -9.99
C PRO A 118 1.27 10.29 -9.06
N TRP A 119 0.54 11.26 -8.51
CA TRP A 119 -0.60 11.06 -7.62
C TRP A 119 -1.56 12.26 -7.63
N VAL A 120 -2.73 12.10 -7.01
CA VAL A 120 -3.70 13.17 -6.71
C VAL A 120 -4.54 12.79 -5.49
N ILE A 121 -5.00 13.80 -4.72
CA ILE A 121 -6.09 13.62 -3.75
C ILE A 121 -7.34 14.36 -4.24
N LYS A 122 -8.44 13.63 -4.43
CA LYS A 122 -9.75 14.19 -4.76
C LYS A 122 -10.77 13.92 -3.65
N LEU A 123 -11.76 14.79 -3.50
CA LEU A 123 -12.91 14.56 -2.62
C LEU A 123 -13.91 13.67 -3.37
N GLU A 124 -14.31 12.56 -2.76
CA GLU A 124 -15.30 11.63 -3.34
C GLU A 124 -16.69 11.89 -2.77
N ASP A 125 -16.77 11.92 -1.44
CA ASP A 125 -18.01 12.12 -0.70
C ASP A 125 -17.85 13.32 0.24
N PRO A 126 -18.47 14.48 -0.08
CA PRO A 126 -18.47 15.65 0.77
C PRO A 126 -19.15 15.42 2.14
N GLY A 127 -20.15 14.53 2.21
CA GLY A 127 -20.92 14.25 3.42
C GLY A 127 -20.11 13.49 4.46
N THR A 128 -19.31 12.50 4.03
CA THR A 128 -18.39 11.77 4.91
C THR A 128 -16.99 12.36 4.97
N ARG A 129 -16.70 13.40 4.16
CA ARG A 129 -15.34 13.93 3.93
C ARG A 129 -14.34 12.82 3.56
N THR A 130 -14.78 11.88 2.72
CA THR A 130 -13.91 10.82 2.21
C THR A 130 -13.15 11.33 0.99
N PHE A 131 -11.83 11.21 1.02
CA PHE A 131 -10.95 11.58 -0.08
C PHE A 131 -10.33 10.32 -0.71
N LEU A 132 -10.23 10.31 -2.04
CA LEU A 132 -9.47 9.29 -2.75
C LEU A 132 -8.04 9.78 -2.98
N PHE A 133 -7.07 8.98 -2.57
CA PHE A 133 -5.68 9.12 -2.97
C PHE A 133 -5.40 8.16 -4.12
N LEU A 134 -5.27 8.69 -5.33
CA LEU A 134 -4.96 7.92 -6.52
C LEU A 134 -3.49 8.12 -6.87
N PHE A 135 -2.75 7.04 -7.09
CA PHE A 135 -1.35 7.14 -7.51
C PHE A 135 -0.95 6.07 -8.51
N ASN A 136 0.02 6.41 -9.36
CA ASN A 136 0.62 5.49 -10.31
C ASN A 136 1.95 4.97 -9.75
N SER A 137 1.95 3.74 -9.25
CA SER A 137 3.14 3.10 -8.66
C SER A 137 4.30 2.93 -9.66
N ALA A 138 4.02 2.89 -10.97
CA ALA A 138 5.04 2.79 -12.01
C ALA A 138 5.70 4.14 -12.36
N HIS A 139 5.25 5.25 -11.76
CA HIS A 139 5.86 6.55 -12.00
C HIS A 139 7.30 6.59 -11.45
N SER A 140 8.23 7.17 -12.22
CA SER A 140 9.67 7.16 -11.90
C SER A 140 10.03 7.82 -10.55
N VAL A 141 9.18 8.71 -10.04
CA VAL A 141 9.36 9.36 -8.73
C VAL A 141 9.41 8.35 -7.58
N PHE A 142 8.68 7.23 -7.70
CA PHE A 142 8.66 6.18 -6.69
C PHE A 142 9.81 5.18 -6.83
N ARG A 143 10.63 5.31 -7.89
CA ARG A 143 11.94 4.67 -7.96
C ARG A 143 12.96 5.47 -7.14
N SER A 144 12.64 5.70 -5.87
CA SER A 144 13.38 6.54 -4.94
C SER A 144 13.48 5.86 -3.58
N VAL A 145 14.62 6.04 -2.91
CA VAL A 145 14.84 5.52 -1.54
C VAL A 145 14.04 6.31 -0.51
N THR A 146 13.70 7.57 -0.80
CA THR A 146 13.11 8.50 0.18
C THR A 146 11.73 9.01 -0.21
N MET A 147 11.21 8.59 -1.37
CA MET A 147 9.92 9.02 -1.88
C MET A 147 9.09 7.80 -2.27
N THR A 148 8.19 7.44 -1.38
CA THR A 148 7.21 6.37 -1.50
C THR A 148 5.80 6.95 -1.64
N PRO A 149 4.77 6.15 -1.96
CA PRO A 149 3.40 6.64 -2.04
C PRO A 149 2.90 7.29 -0.75
N ILE A 150 3.32 6.82 0.43
CA ILE A 150 2.97 7.47 1.70
C ILE A 150 3.59 8.87 1.82
N ASP A 151 4.83 9.07 1.33
CA ASP A 151 5.46 10.39 1.37
C ASP A 151 4.71 11.41 0.49
N GLY A 152 4.24 10.98 -0.69
CA GLY A 152 3.38 11.78 -1.56
C GLY A 152 2.03 12.09 -0.92
N LEU A 153 1.38 11.09 -0.30
CA LEU A 153 0.12 11.26 0.43
C LEU A 153 0.28 12.29 1.57
N LEU A 154 1.30 12.12 2.42
CA LEU A 154 1.51 13.01 3.56
C LEU A 154 1.84 14.44 3.13
N ALA A 155 2.54 14.63 2.01
CA ALA A 155 2.78 15.96 1.43
C ALA A 155 1.48 16.64 0.97
N GLU A 156 0.59 15.91 0.30
CA GLU A 156 -0.73 16.42 -0.11
C GLU A 156 -1.63 16.75 1.09
N LEU A 157 -1.64 15.88 2.11
CA LEU A 157 -2.37 16.14 3.34
C LEU A 157 -1.82 17.36 4.07
N ALA A 158 -0.49 17.52 4.13
CA ALA A 158 0.14 18.70 4.73
C ALA A 158 -0.26 19.98 3.99
N LEU A 159 -0.33 19.95 2.65
CA LEU A 159 -0.78 21.09 1.85
C LEU A 159 -2.25 21.42 2.13
N LYS A 160 -3.14 20.42 2.14
CA LYS A 160 -4.57 20.63 2.45
C LYS A 160 -4.80 21.15 3.87
N MET A 161 -4.06 20.64 4.86
CA MET A 161 -4.08 21.14 6.23
C MET A 161 -3.60 22.59 6.30
N PHE A 162 -2.49 22.90 5.62
CA PHE A 162 -1.97 24.26 5.54
C PHE A 162 -3.00 25.23 4.96
N ASP A 163 -3.65 24.88 3.86
CA ASP A 163 -4.68 25.74 3.24
C ASP A 163 -5.87 25.96 4.17
N PHE A 164 -6.34 24.92 4.86
CA PHE A 164 -7.43 25.02 5.84
C PHE A 164 -7.05 25.91 7.05
N LEU A 165 -5.82 25.76 7.54
CA LEU A 165 -5.33 26.49 8.70
C LEU A 165 -4.91 27.92 8.37
N ARG A 166 -4.53 28.22 7.13
CA ARG A 166 -4.12 29.56 6.72
C ARG A 166 -5.19 30.61 7.06
N ASP A 167 -6.45 30.23 6.91
CA ASP A 167 -7.57 31.14 7.18
C ASP A 167 -8.06 31.04 8.64
N THR A 168 -7.92 29.87 9.28
CA THR A 168 -8.50 29.59 10.61
C THR A 168 -7.52 29.81 11.78
N SER A 169 -6.23 29.50 11.58
CA SER A 169 -5.15 29.61 12.57
C SER A 169 -3.80 29.85 11.87
N PRO A 170 -3.51 31.08 11.43
CA PRO A 170 -2.32 31.40 10.65
C PRO A 170 -0.99 31.03 11.32
N ASP A 171 -0.90 31.18 12.65
CA ASP A 171 0.31 30.87 13.41
C ASP A 171 0.64 29.37 13.41
N SER A 172 -0.38 28.52 13.24
CA SER A 172 -0.23 27.06 13.13
C SER A 172 -0.10 26.59 11.68
N ALA A 173 -0.35 27.46 10.70
CA ALA A 173 -0.30 27.15 9.28
C ALA A 173 1.16 27.18 8.77
N ASN A 174 1.95 26.19 9.19
CA ASN A 174 3.32 25.99 8.67
C ASN A 174 3.42 24.62 7.99
N PHE A 175 3.51 24.62 6.66
CA PHE A 175 3.59 23.38 5.88
C PHE A 175 4.71 22.44 6.33
N ALA A 176 5.90 22.99 6.60
CA ALA A 176 7.07 22.18 6.97
C ALA A 176 6.87 21.48 8.33
N SER A 177 6.31 22.19 9.31
CA SER A 177 5.98 21.62 10.61
C SER A 177 4.87 20.57 10.51
N ILE A 178 3.80 20.87 9.78
CA ILE A 178 2.68 19.94 9.55
C ILE A 178 3.18 18.65 8.88
N LEU A 179 3.99 18.78 7.84
CA LEU A 179 4.56 17.61 7.14
C LEU A 179 5.49 16.81 8.05
N ALA A 180 6.33 17.48 8.85
CA ALA A 180 7.22 16.80 9.79
C ALA A 180 6.45 16.00 10.84
N ASP A 181 5.38 16.57 11.41
CA ASP A 181 4.51 15.92 12.38
C ASP A 181 3.78 14.72 11.77
N LEU A 182 3.23 14.88 10.56
CA LEU A 182 2.59 13.78 9.83
C LEU A 182 3.57 12.64 9.50
N ARG A 183 4.80 12.96 9.09
CA ARG A 183 5.84 11.95 8.84
C ARG A 183 6.24 11.23 10.12
N ALA A 184 6.37 11.95 11.23
CA ALA A 184 6.73 11.37 12.52
C ALA A 184 5.69 10.35 12.99
N GLU A 185 4.41 10.59 12.71
CA GLU A 185 3.29 9.71 13.08
C GLU A 185 3.12 8.54 12.10
N TYR A 186 3.17 8.80 10.79
CA TYR A 186 2.70 7.84 9.78
C TYR A 186 3.79 7.20 8.92
N ALA A 187 4.99 7.80 8.81
CA ALA A 187 6.08 7.28 7.98
C ALA A 187 7.10 6.47 8.81
N THR A 188 6.61 5.66 9.75
CA THR A 188 7.43 4.92 10.72
C THR A 188 8.39 3.94 10.07
N ASP A 189 8.00 3.32 8.96
CA ASP A 189 8.77 2.25 8.31
C ASP A 189 10.01 2.79 7.59
N THR A 190 10.01 4.09 7.26
CA THR A 190 11.15 4.79 6.64
C THR A 190 12.03 5.50 7.66
N LYS A 191 11.68 5.42 8.94
CA LYS A 191 12.40 6.10 10.02
C LYS A 191 13.66 5.32 10.36
N LEU A 192 14.78 6.04 10.44
CA LEU A 192 16.03 5.50 10.97
C LEU A 192 15.99 5.48 12.50
N ASP A 193 15.10 4.65 13.07
CA ASP A 193 14.99 4.46 14.52
C ASP A 193 15.98 3.39 14.97
N SER A 194 16.97 3.79 15.76
CA SER A 194 18.07 2.94 16.18
C SER A 194 17.61 1.66 16.90
N LYS A 195 16.54 1.72 17.71
CA LYS A 195 16.04 0.52 18.41
C LYS A 195 15.31 -0.41 17.45
N ALA A 196 14.49 0.13 16.57
CA ALA A 196 13.79 -0.64 15.55
C ALA A 196 14.78 -1.33 14.60
N ILE A 197 15.84 -0.63 14.17
CA ILE A 197 16.87 -1.18 13.29
C ILE A 197 17.63 -2.35 13.96
N ILE A 198 18.07 -2.18 15.21
CA ILE A 198 18.75 -3.26 15.95
C ILE A 198 17.81 -4.46 16.09
N SER A 199 16.56 -4.20 16.50
CA SER A 199 15.56 -5.27 16.66
C SER A 199 15.26 -5.99 15.34
N ALA A 200 15.25 -5.28 14.21
CA ALA A 200 15.02 -5.87 12.90
C ALA A 200 16.22 -6.74 12.47
N ALA A 201 17.45 -6.30 12.74
CA ALA A 201 18.65 -7.09 12.47
C ALA A 201 18.70 -8.37 13.33
N ASP A 202 18.38 -8.27 14.62
CA ASP A 202 18.27 -9.41 15.54
C ASP A 202 17.19 -10.39 15.08
N ALA A 203 16.03 -9.88 14.66
CA ALA A 203 14.93 -10.70 14.15
C ALA A 203 15.34 -11.43 12.87
N ALA A 204 15.93 -10.75 11.90
CA ALA A 204 16.38 -11.37 10.65
C ALA A 204 17.41 -12.48 10.90
N LEU A 205 18.42 -12.25 11.76
CA LEU A 205 19.41 -13.26 12.12
C LEU A 205 18.77 -14.45 12.86
N ARG A 206 17.79 -14.19 13.73
CA ARG A 206 17.04 -15.24 14.42
C ARG A 206 16.18 -16.06 13.45
N ASP A 207 15.50 -15.43 12.50
CA ASP A 207 14.68 -16.12 11.51
C ASP A 207 15.55 -17.04 10.64
N ILE A 208 16.72 -16.56 10.22
CA ILE A 208 17.73 -17.38 9.54
C ILE A 208 18.15 -18.55 10.43
N ALA A 209 18.47 -18.29 11.70
CA ALA A 209 18.91 -19.31 12.64
C ALA A 209 17.86 -20.39 12.93
N LEU A 210 16.57 -20.03 12.87
CA LEU A 210 15.44 -20.95 13.08
C LEU A 210 15.01 -21.66 11.82
N SER A 211 15.32 -21.13 10.63
CA SER A 211 14.94 -21.74 9.35
C SER A 211 15.44 -23.18 9.20
N ILE A 212 16.59 -23.50 9.78
CA ILE A 212 17.19 -24.84 9.67
C ILE A 212 16.44 -25.93 10.45
N VAL A 213 15.56 -25.56 11.39
CA VAL A 213 14.73 -26.50 12.16
C VAL A 213 13.81 -27.28 11.23
N ASP A 214 13.20 -26.57 10.26
CA ASP A 214 12.25 -27.14 9.29
C ASP A 214 12.96 -27.82 8.11
N LEU A 215 14.24 -27.49 7.89
CA LEU A 215 15.02 -27.89 6.71
C LEU A 215 15.80 -29.20 6.90
N THR A 216 15.45 -30.02 7.91
CA THR A 216 16.13 -31.28 8.25
C THR A 216 15.85 -32.43 7.27
N GLY A 217 15.92 -32.15 5.97
CA GLY A 217 16.09 -33.13 4.90
C GLY A 217 17.57 -33.41 4.65
N THR A 218 17.94 -34.69 4.67
CA THR A 218 19.26 -35.31 4.39
C THR A 218 20.40 -35.18 5.42
N GLU A 219 20.61 -34.03 6.08
CA GLU A 219 21.67 -33.92 7.10
C GLU A 219 21.09 -33.88 8.52
N ALA A 220 21.56 -34.78 9.39
CA ALA A 220 21.12 -34.82 10.78
C ALA A 220 21.63 -33.58 11.52
N PRO A 221 20.78 -32.84 12.28
CA PRO A 221 21.17 -31.66 13.05
C PRO A 221 22.44 -31.79 13.90
N ARG A 222 22.70 -33.00 14.41
CA ARG A 222 23.96 -33.32 15.13
C ARG A 222 25.18 -33.12 14.26
N ARG A 223 25.16 -33.57 13.01
CA ARG A 223 26.30 -33.43 12.08
C ARG A 223 26.59 -31.97 11.82
N LEU A 224 25.55 -31.16 11.59
CA LEU A 224 25.70 -29.72 11.42
C LEU A 224 26.32 -29.07 12.66
N PHE A 225 25.88 -29.44 13.87
CA PHE A 225 26.49 -28.96 15.09
C PHE A 225 27.97 -29.38 15.23
N ASP A 226 28.30 -30.62 14.85
CA ASP A 226 29.66 -31.15 14.91
C ASP A 226 30.61 -30.48 13.90
N THR A 227 30.09 -29.85 12.84
CA THR A 227 30.92 -29.04 11.91
C THR A 227 31.39 -27.71 12.51
N LEU A 228 30.72 -27.22 13.56
CA LEU A 228 31.11 -26.00 14.25
C LEU A 228 32.43 -26.22 15.01
N SER A 229 33.25 -25.17 15.11
CA SER A 229 34.48 -25.24 15.93
C SER A 229 34.17 -25.46 17.41
N ALA A 230 35.11 -26.03 18.16
CA ALA A 230 34.94 -26.31 19.59
C ALA A 230 34.58 -25.05 20.39
N ASP A 231 35.19 -23.91 20.06
CA ASP A 231 34.93 -22.62 20.71
C ASP A 231 33.49 -22.13 20.49
N VAL A 232 32.96 -22.32 19.28
CA VAL A 232 31.57 -21.97 18.94
C VAL A 232 30.61 -22.91 19.66
N GLN A 233 30.90 -24.22 19.65
CA GLN A 233 30.11 -25.20 20.37
C GLN A 233 30.04 -24.83 21.86
N ASP A 234 31.16 -24.54 22.52
CA ASP A 234 31.22 -24.17 23.95
C ASP A 234 30.48 -22.88 24.25
N THR A 235 30.50 -21.92 23.34
CA THR A 235 29.72 -20.69 23.47
C THR A 235 28.22 -20.96 23.41
N ILE A 236 27.79 -21.83 22.48
CA ILE A 236 26.41 -22.32 22.43
C ILE A 236 26.06 -23.08 23.70
N ARG A 237 26.92 -23.99 24.19
CA ARG A 237 26.67 -24.77 25.42
C ARG A 237 26.44 -23.85 26.63
N ARG A 238 27.28 -22.82 26.77
CA ARG A 238 27.16 -21.82 27.85
C ARG A 238 25.86 -21.03 27.76
N LYS A 239 25.45 -20.61 26.57
CA LYS A 239 24.18 -19.88 26.36
C LYS A 239 22.95 -20.75 26.56
N VAL A 240 22.99 -22.01 26.17
CA VAL A 240 21.92 -22.98 26.43
C VAL A 240 21.77 -23.19 27.94
N ALA A 241 22.89 -23.37 28.65
CA ALA A 241 22.90 -23.53 30.10
C ALA A 241 22.40 -22.27 30.84
N SER A 242 22.77 -21.07 30.39
CA SER A 242 22.31 -19.81 31.01
C SER A 242 20.81 -19.56 30.83
N ARG A 243 20.18 -20.16 29.81
CA ARG A 243 18.72 -20.17 29.63
C ARG A 243 17.99 -21.27 30.42
N GLY A 244 18.70 -22.05 31.24
CA GLY A 244 18.11 -23.08 32.10
C GLY A 244 17.76 -24.39 31.38
N VAL A 245 18.23 -24.59 30.15
CA VAL A 245 18.03 -25.85 29.42
C VAL A 245 19.03 -26.88 29.96
N THR A 246 18.50 -27.98 30.50
CA THR A 246 19.30 -29.02 31.19
C THR A 246 19.96 -30.02 30.25
N ASN A 247 19.44 -30.19 29.03
CA ASN A 247 19.95 -31.15 28.07
C ASN A 247 20.20 -30.51 26.70
N ILE A 248 21.44 -30.13 26.44
CA ILE A 248 21.87 -29.58 25.14
C ILE A 248 21.58 -30.53 23.98
N GLN A 249 21.59 -31.85 24.20
CA GLN A 249 21.34 -32.81 23.14
C GLN A 249 19.92 -32.68 22.58
N SER A 250 18.95 -32.22 23.39
CA SER A 250 17.59 -31.95 22.89
C SER A 250 17.58 -30.79 21.88
N VAL A 251 18.25 -29.68 22.20
CA VAL A 251 18.41 -28.50 21.34
C VAL A 251 19.15 -28.85 20.05
N VAL A 252 20.24 -29.61 20.15
CA VAL A 252 21.01 -30.04 18.98
C VAL A 252 20.19 -30.98 18.10
N ASN A 253 19.47 -31.95 18.67
CA ASN A 253 18.63 -32.87 17.89
C ASN A 253 17.46 -32.17 17.19
N ALA A 254 16.95 -31.11 17.80
CA ALA A 254 15.88 -30.29 17.25
C ALA A 254 16.36 -29.30 16.16
N GLY A 255 17.68 -29.16 15.96
CA GLY A 255 18.23 -28.16 15.03
C GLY A 255 18.20 -26.72 15.56
N GLU A 256 17.83 -26.51 16.82
CA GLU A 256 17.64 -25.19 17.43
C GLU A 256 18.96 -24.56 17.92
N PHE A 257 20.09 -25.27 17.79
CA PHE A 257 21.38 -24.83 18.35
C PHE A 257 21.85 -23.48 17.80
N LEU A 258 21.52 -23.16 16.55
CA LEU A 258 21.93 -21.92 15.90
C LEU A 258 21.20 -20.70 16.49
N ALA A 259 20.00 -20.87 17.05
CA ALA A 259 19.27 -19.81 17.75
C ALA A 259 19.94 -19.34 19.06
N TYR A 260 20.96 -20.08 19.50
CA TYR A 260 21.82 -19.75 20.64
C TYR A 260 23.20 -19.27 20.20
N ALA A 261 23.52 -19.25 18.91
CA ALA A 261 24.81 -18.75 18.42
C ALA A 261 24.89 -17.21 18.56
N ASP A 262 26.10 -16.66 18.43
CA ASP A 262 26.27 -15.20 18.24
C ASP A 262 26.01 -14.84 16.77
N ALA A 263 25.67 -13.58 16.52
CA ALA A 263 25.39 -13.06 15.18
C ALA A 263 26.51 -13.41 14.17
N SER A 264 27.78 -13.24 14.56
CA SER A 264 28.94 -13.59 13.73
C SER A 264 29.01 -15.07 13.37
N HIS A 265 28.62 -15.96 14.30
CA HIS A 265 28.61 -17.40 14.08
C HIS A 265 27.45 -17.83 13.17
N ILE A 266 26.31 -17.13 13.22
CA ILE A 266 25.20 -17.34 12.27
C ILE A 266 25.67 -17.02 10.85
N LYS A 267 26.33 -15.86 10.66
CA LYS A 267 26.91 -15.47 9.38
C LYS A 267 27.87 -16.54 8.83
N LEU A 268 28.84 -16.98 9.64
CA LEU A 268 29.80 -18.00 9.24
C LEU A 268 29.11 -19.32 8.88
N PHE A 269 28.10 -19.73 9.64
CA PHE A 269 27.35 -20.94 9.35
C PHE A 269 26.63 -20.89 7.99
N VAL A 270 26.03 -19.75 7.64
CA VAL A 270 25.40 -19.55 6.32
C VAL A 270 26.43 -19.62 5.19
N HIS A 271 27.60 -19.00 5.39
CA HIS A 271 28.69 -19.03 4.42
C HIS A 271 29.18 -20.46 4.16
N ASP A 272 29.30 -21.27 5.21
CA ASP A 272 29.82 -22.64 5.13
C ASP A 272 28.77 -23.65 4.63
N HIS A 273 27.48 -23.36 4.83
CA HIS A 273 26.36 -24.23 4.46
C HIS A 273 25.33 -23.57 3.53
N PRO A 274 25.73 -22.98 2.39
CA PRO A 274 24.84 -22.18 1.54
C PRO A 274 23.67 -22.99 0.98
N ASN A 275 23.88 -24.29 0.71
CA ASN A 275 22.84 -25.20 0.22
C ASN A 275 21.66 -25.38 1.19
N LEU A 276 21.83 -25.02 2.47
CA LEU A 276 20.72 -25.07 3.44
C LEU A 276 19.78 -23.87 3.26
N PHE A 277 20.25 -22.73 2.78
CA PHE A 277 19.47 -21.49 2.78
C PHE A 277 18.96 -21.09 1.40
N PHE A 278 19.66 -21.45 0.32
CA PHE A 278 19.28 -21.09 -1.05
C PHE A 278 18.30 -22.07 -1.70
N ASP A 279 17.98 -21.83 -2.98
CA ASP A 279 17.11 -22.69 -3.81
C ASP A 279 15.67 -22.82 -3.28
N GLY A 280 15.13 -21.73 -2.71
CA GLY A 280 13.74 -21.67 -2.23
C GLY A 280 13.55 -22.23 -0.83
N ARG A 281 14.62 -22.58 -0.12
CA ARG A 281 14.57 -23.04 1.28
C ARG A 281 14.29 -21.89 2.24
N PHE A 282 15.17 -20.89 2.22
CA PHE A 282 14.97 -19.62 2.94
C PHE A 282 14.98 -18.45 1.96
N TRP A 283 15.93 -18.45 1.02
CA TRP A 283 15.99 -17.55 -0.13
C TRP A 283 15.76 -18.33 -1.43
N ALA A 284 14.94 -17.77 -2.31
CA ALA A 284 14.62 -18.27 -3.65
C ALA A 284 15.76 -18.10 -4.67
N GLN A 285 16.86 -17.44 -4.26
CA GLN A 285 18.04 -17.27 -5.08
C GLN A 285 18.62 -18.65 -5.52
N PRO A 286 18.78 -18.89 -6.84
CA PRO A 286 19.40 -20.12 -7.33
C PRO A 286 20.86 -20.26 -6.88
N TYR A 287 21.24 -21.46 -6.46
CA TYR A 287 22.59 -21.81 -6.01
C TYR A 287 23.05 -23.20 -6.49
N ALA A 288 22.42 -24.28 -6.02
CA ALA A 288 22.84 -25.64 -6.38
C ALA A 288 22.56 -25.95 -7.85
N GLY A 289 21.47 -25.41 -8.40
CA GLY A 289 21.05 -25.58 -9.80
C GLY A 289 21.82 -24.75 -10.82
N ILE A 290 22.84 -23.99 -10.41
CA ILE A 290 23.67 -23.22 -11.34
C ILE A 290 24.51 -24.18 -12.19
N ASP A 291 24.23 -24.19 -13.50
CA ASP A 291 25.01 -24.94 -14.50
C ASP A 291 25.15 -24.15 -15.81
N PHE A 292 26.39 -23.71 -16.09
CA PHE A 292 26.82 -23.07 -17.33
C PHE A 292 27.63 -24.04 -18.22
N GLY A 293 27.64 -25.34 -17.91
CA GLY A 293 28.43 -26.35 -18.63
C GLY A 293 29.93 -26.31 -18.35
N ASN A 294 30.38 -25.50 -17.39
CA ASN A 294 31.78 -25.40 -16.97
C ASN A 294 31.86 -25.23 -15.44
N GLU A 295 32.50 -26.17 -14.75
CA GLU A 295 32.52 -26.17 -13.27
C GLU A 295 33.18 -24.93 -12.68
N LYS A 296 34.25 -24.41 -13.31
CA LYS A 296 34.89 -23.18 -12.82
C LYS A 296 33.95 -21.98 -12.88
N VAL A 297 33.17 -21.87 -13.96
CA VAL A 297 32.17 -20.80 -14.12
C VAL A 297 31.02 -20.99 -13.12
N ASN A 298 30.62 -22.23 -12.85
CA ASN A 298 29.62 -22.56 -11.85
C ASN A 298 30.08 -22.16 -10.44
N GLU A 299 31.31 -22.49 -10.08
CA GLU A 299 31.94 -22.09 -8.80
C GLU A 299 32.02 -20.57 -8.66
N GLU A 300 32.47 -19.85 -9.70
CA GLU A 300 32.52 -18.38 -9.69
C GLU A 300 31.12 -17.76 -9.53
N ALA A 301 30.10 -18.34 -10.16
CA ALA A 301 28.72 -17.87 -10.04
C ALA A 301 28.15 -18.14 -8.64
N ARG A 302 28.38 -19.33 -8.07
CA ARG A 302 28.01 -19.67 -6.68
C ARG A 302 28.72 -18.75 -5.68
N ALA A 303 30.00 -18.49 -5.88
CA ALA A 303 30.79 -17.58 -5.02
C ALA A 303 30.22 -16.16 -5.01
N LYS A 304 29.80 -15.62 -6.17
CA LYS A 304 29.14 -14.29 -6.24
C LYS A 304 27.82 -14.24 -5.48
N VAL A 305 27.05 -15.34 -5.50
CA VAL A 305 25.82 -15.44 -4.71
C VAL A 305 26.17 -15.39 -3.22
N THR A 306 27.11 -16.23 -2.77
CA THR A 306 27.53 -16.26 -1.37
C THR A 306 28.11 -14.92 -0.91
N GLU A 307 29.00 -14.30 -1.69
CA GLU A 307 29.63 -13.01 -1.37
C GLU A 307 28.58 -11.89 -1.16
N ARG A 308 27.56 -11.85 -2.01
CA ARG A 308 26.48 -10.87 -1.89
C ARG A 308 25.69 -11.03 -0.59
N TYR A 309 25.32 -12.26 -0.23
CA TYR A 309 24.61 -12.53 1.02
C TYR A 309 25.52 -12.38 2.25
N ASP A 310 26.81 -12.67 2.11
CA ASP A 310 27.82 -12.44 3.16
C ASP A 310 27.90 -10.96 3.53
N ALA A 311 27.83 -10.06 2.53
CA ALA A 311 27.77 -8.62 2.75
C ALA A 311 26.48 -8.20 3.48
N TYR A 312 25.32 -8.76 3.11
CA TYR A 312 24.06 -8.46 3.80
C TYR A 312 24.08 -8.95 5.26
N LEU A 313 24.59 -10.15 5.49
CA LEU A 313 24.76 -10.71 6.82
C LEU A 313 25.77 -9.91 7.64
N ALA A 314 26.85 -9.41 7.03
CA ALA A 314 27.81 -8.54 7.70
C ALA A 314 27.15 -7.27 8.24
N ASP A 315 26.26 -6.66 7.47
CA ASP A 315 25.49 -5.49 7.90
C ASP A 315 24.54 -5.83 9.05
N ALA A 316 23.82 -6.95 8.97
CA ALA A 316 22.95 -7.41 10.05
C ALA A 316 23.73 -7.68 11.34
N VAL A 317 24.89 -8.34 11.23
CA VAL A 317 25.80 -8.58 12.37
C VAL A 317 26.28 -7.25 12.95
N TRP A 318 26.71 -6.31 12.10
CA TRP A 318 27.16 -5.00 12.55
C TRP A 318 26.04 -4.28 13.31
N LEU A 319 24.82 -4.20 12.75
CA LEU A 319 23.67 -3.55 13.38
C LEU A 319 23.31 -4.20 14.72
N SER A 320 23.22 -5.53 14.78
CA SER A 320 22.88 -6.28 16.01
C SER A 320 23.87 -6.09 17.16
N THR A 321 25.10 -5.67 16.86
CA THR A 321 26.16 -5.44 17.86
C THR A 321 26.30 -3.98 18.29
N GLN A 322 25.57 -3.04 17.66
CA GLN A 322 25.61 -1.62 18.05
C GLN A 322 24.70 -1.31 19.24
N SER A 323 25.01 -0.23 19.96
CA SER A 323 24.06 0.38 20.89
C SER A 323 23.21 1.46 20.19
N PRO A 324 22.00 1.79 20.68
CA PRO A 324 21.19 2.85 20.08
C PRO A 324 21.93 4.19 19.96
N ARG A 325 22.77 4.51 20.95
CA ARG A 325 23.55 5.74 20.98
C ARG A 325 24.63 5.79 19.89
N ASP A 326 25.18 4.64 19.53
CA ASP A 326 26.21 4.54 18.49
C ASP A 326 25.57 4.70 17.11
N LEU A 327 24.41 4.08 16.88
CA LEU A 327 23.64 4.26 15.65
C LEU A 327 23.16 5.70 15.46
N ASP A 328 22.72 6.39 16.51
CA ASP A 328 22.31 7.80 16.44
C ASP A 328 23.42 8.75 15.94
N ARG A 329 24.69 8.31 15.99
CA ARG A 329 25.88 9.07 15.56
C ARG A 329 26.48 8.55 14.27
N CYS A 330 25.98 7.43 13.77
CA CYS A 330 26.47 6.79 12.55
C CYS A 330 26.10 7.63 11.32
N ASP A 331 26.85 7.46 10.23
CA ASP A 331 26.53 8.10 8.98
C ASP A 331 25.18 7.62 8.43
N ARG A 332 24.40 8.56 7.91
CA ARG A 332 23.04 8.28 7.41
C ARG A 332 23.06 7.27 6.25
N GLU A 333 24.02 7.38 5.34
CA GLU A 333 24.09 6.50 4.17
C GLU A 333 24.50 5.08 4.56
N GLU A 334 25.40 4.95 5.54
CA GLU A 334 25.79 3.67 6.12
C GLU A 334 24.60 2.96 6.78
N LEU A 335 23.82 3.69 7.59
CA LEU A 335 22.60 3.16 8.22
C LEU A 335 21.56 2.73 7.18
N ILE A 336 21.33 3.53 6.14
CA ILE A 336 20.39 3.20 5.07
C ILE A 336 20.83 1.93 4.36
N ARG A 337 22.11 1.83 3.98
CA ARG A 337 22.67 0.64 3.32
C ARG A 337 22.44 -0.60 4.17
N ALA A 338 22.80 -0.55 5.46
CA ALA A 338 22.67 -1.70 6.35
C ALA A 338 21.21 -2.08 6.61
N THR A 339 20.31 -1.10 6.74
CA THR A 339 18.87 -1.36 6.93
C THR A 339 18.26 -2.03 5.69
N LEU A 340 18.65 -1.59 4.48
CA LEU A 340 18.23 -2.24 3.24
C LEU A 340 18.79 -3.67 3.14
N SER A 341 20.04 -3.90 3.53
CA SER A 341 20.63 -5.24 3.62
C SER A 341 19.82 -6.18 4.52
N VAL A 342 19.41 -5.72 5.70
CA VAL A 342 18.54 -6.49 6.61
C VAL A 342 17.20 -6.80 5.95
N GLY A 343 16.58 -5.82 5.28
CA GLY A 343 15.34 -6.04 4.53
C GLY A 343 15.48 -7.08 3.42
N LEU A 344 16.65 -7.18 2.78
CA LEU A 344 16.97 -8.18 1.75
C LEU A 344 17.23 -9.59 2.32
N LEU A 345 17.44 -9.72 3.63
CA LEU A 345 17.61 -11.01 4.30
C LEU A 345 16.29 -11.66 4.68
N SER A 346 15.16 -10.94 4.65
CA SER A 346 13.84 -11.52 4.93
C SER A 346 13.54 -12.71 4.00
N PRO A 347 12.84 -13.75 4.50
CA PRO A 347 12.50 -14.91 3.67
C PRO A 347 11.60 -14.48 2.50
N ASP A 348 11.85 -15.04 1.31
CA ASP A 348 11.15 -14.63 0.08
C ASP A 348 9.65 -14.97 0.09
N GLY A 349 9.19 -15.85 0.98
CA GLY A 349 7.77 -16.19 1.16
C GLY A 349 6.95 -15.14 1.92
N ASN A 350 7.56 -14.06 2.39
CA ASN A 350 6.94 -13.03 3.23
C ASN A 350 6.81 -11.66 2.53
N ARG A 351 6.94 -11.61 1.19
CA ARG A 351 6.85 -10.40 0.37
C ARG A 351 5.70 -10.43 -0.62
#